data_AF-A0A9W6PR75-F1
#
_entry.id   AF-A0A9W6PR75-F1
#
_cell.length_a   1.000
_cell.length_b   1.000
_cell.length_c   1.000
_cell.angle_alpha   90.00
_cell.angle_beta   90.00
_cell.angle_gamma   90.00
#
_symmetry.space_group_name_H-M   'P 1'
#
loop_
_entity.id
_entity.type
_entity.pdbx_description
1 polymer ?
#
loop_
_entity_poly.entity_id
_entity_poly.type
_entity_poly.pdbx_seq_one_letter_code
_entity_poly.pdbx_strand_id
1 'polypeptide(L)'
;MTNGNGALEGTVSSYNTTWDASIYPVSNAAPREFDGPQNTTNSIALSGTSYSYNGDQVCHDGYTSGVICGIQVDNDDVWTTLGAARYAAFDARGVWGHQVNGSIAVRNGDSGGLVFSVNGDTRVVRGIVSADYQGNSNRMFWTEANDIYKAFGVHLAS
;
A
#
# COMPACT_ATOMS: atom_id res chain seq x y z
N MET A 1 10.70 -11.60 -6.33
CA MET A 1 10.85 -10.48 -5.39
C MET A 1 12.25 -10.53 -4.82
N THR A 2 12.98 -9.43 -4.90
CA THR A 2 14.33 -9.32 -4.34
C THR A 2 14.35 -8.27 -3.24
N ASN A 3 15.18 -8.46 -2.22
CA ASN A 3 15.39 -7.46 -1.17
C ASN A 3 16.25 -6.28 -1.66
N GLY A 4 16.45 -5.30 -0.78
CA GLY A 4 17.31 -4.13 -1.05
C GLY A 4 18.78 -4.46 -1.35
N ASN A 5 19.24 -5.69 -1.08
CA ASN A 5 20.58 -6.19 -1.43
C ASN A 5 20.60 -7.01 -2.75
N GLY A 6 19.49 -7.05 -3.48
CA GLY A 6 19.34 -7.81 -4.72
C GLY A 6 19.21 -9.32 -4.53
N ALA A 7 19.14 -9.82 -3.28
CA ALA A 7 18.94 -11.24 -3.03
C ALA A 7 17.47 -11.63 -3.22
N LEU A 8 17.22 -12.78 -3.82
CA LEU A 8 15.88 -13.31 -4.02
C LEU A 8 15.22 -13.60 -2.66
N GLU A 9 14.11 -12.94 -2.36
CA GLU A 9 13.31 -13.17 -1.15
C GLU A 9 12.19 -14.19 -1.39
N GLY A 10 11.69 -14.26 -2.63
CA GLY A 10 10.63 -15.18 -2.99
C GLY A 10 10.05 -14.92 -4.36
N THR A 11 9.04 -15.70 -4.70
CA THR A 11 8.30 -15.61 -5.96
C THR A 11 6.82 -15.40 -5.64
N VAL A 12 6.14 -14.57 -6.43
CA VAL A 12 4.69 -14.39 -6.32
C VAL A 12 4.01 -15.76 -6.44
N SER A 13 3.24 -16.14 -5.43
CA SER A 13 2.50 -17.40 -5.39
C SER A 13 1.06 -17.25 -5.85
N SER A 14 0.48 -16.06 -5.69
CA SER A 14 -0.90 -15.77 -6.11
C SER A 14 -1.11 -14.26 -6.30
N TYR A 15 -2.12 -13.90 -7.10
CA TYR A 15 -2.59 -12.54 -7.30
C TYR A 15 -4.12 -12.49 -7.24
N ASN A 16 -4.66 -11.33 -6.92
CA ASN A 16 -6.09 -11.07 -6.85
C ASN A 16 -6.39 -9.71 -7.48
N THR A 17 -7.09 -9.71 -8.61
CA THR A 17 -7.40 -8.48 -9.37
C THR A 17 -8.44 -7.61 -8.68
N THR A 18 -9.38 -8.19 -7.93
CA THR A 18 -10.40 -7.43 -7.17
C THR A 18 -9.76 -6.52 -6.14
N TRP A 19 -8.61 -6.92 -5.59
CA TRP A 19 -7.89 -6.18 -4.55
C TRP A 19 -6.52 -5.68 -5.01
N ASP A 20 -6.24 -5.71 -6.32
CA ASP A 20 -4.95 -5.36 -6.93
C ASP A 20 -3.74 -5.76 -6.07
N ALA A 21 -3.73 -7.01 -5.63
CA ALA A 21 -2.78 -7.49 -4.65
C ALA A 21 -2.14 -8.80 -5.09
N SER A 22 -0.91 -9.01 -4.67
CA SER A 22 -0.20 -10.26 -4.84
C SER A 22 0.50 -10.66 -3.55
N ILE A 23 0.69 -11.95 -3.37
CA ILE A 23 1.37 -12.51 -2.21
C ILE A 23 2.56 -13.34 -2.65
N TYR A 24 3.65 -13.27 -1.89
CA TYR A 24 4.80 -14.14 -2.04
C TYR A 24 5.22 -14.64 -0.63
N PRO A 25 5.35 -15.95 -0.42
CA PRO A 25 5.77 -16.48 0.87
C PRO A 25 7.24 -16.14 1.17
N VAL A 26 7.52 -15.77 2.40
CA VAL A 26 8.86 -15.59 2.95
C VAL A 26 9.02 -16.44 4.21
N SER A 27 10.23 -16.94 4.47
CA SER A 27 10.47 -17.94 5.52
C SER A 27 10.55 -17.36 6.93
N ASN A 28 10.79 -16.06 7.09
CA ASN A 28 10.81 -15.34 8.37
C ASN A 28 10.67 -13.83 8.13
N ALA A 29 9.54 -13.24 8.54
CA ALA A 29 9.37 -11.79 8.51
C ALA A 29 8.73 -11.32 9.83
N ALA A 30 9.35 -10.32 10.46
CA ALA A 30 8.72 -9.56 11.54
C ALA A 30 7.70 -8.59 10.94
N PRO A 31 6.62 -8.21 11.67
CA PRO A 31 5.64 -7.22 11.22
C PRO A 31 6.27 -5.82 11.27
N ARG A 32 7.12 -5.52 10.30
CA ARG A 32 7.85 -4.26 10.17
C ARG A 32 7.78 -3.79 8.74
N GLU A 33 7.76 -2.48 8.57
CA GLU A 33 8.02 -1.87 7.28
C GLU A 33 9.37 -1.18 7.27
N PHE A 34 9.85 -0.90 6.07
CA PHE A 34 11.05 -0.13 5.84
C PHE A 34 10.72 1.36 5.81
N ASP A 35 11.41 2.17 6.62
CA ASP A 35 11.15 3.60 6.70
C ASP A 35 12.40 4.45 6.44
N GLY A 36 12.73 4.65 5.17
CA GLY A 36 13.79 5.58 4.82
C GLY A 36 14.28 5.47 3.37
N PRO A 37 15.31 6.24 3.01
CA PRO A 37 15.96 6.10 1.71
C PRO A 37 16.72 4.77 1.63
N GLN A 38 16.99 4.32 0.39
CA GLN A 38 17.59 3.02 0.04
C GLN A 38 18.90 2.68 0.76
N ASN A 39 19.59 3.67 1.33
CA ASN A 39 20.85 3.53 2.04
C ASN A 39 20.70 3.48 3.57
N THR A 40 19.48 3.31 4.09
CA THR A 40 19.20 3.16 5.52
C THR A 40 18.70 1.76 5.85
N THR A 41 18.66 1.43 7.14
CA THR A 41 18.08 0.17 7.65
C THR A 41 16.94 0.47 8.62
N ASN A 42 16.36 1.66 8.51
CA ASN A 42 15.29 2.10 9.38
C ASN A 42 14.07 1.21 9.16
N SER A 43 13.50 0.73 10.25
CA SER A 43 12.26 -0.04 10.21
C SER A 43 11.35 0.35 11.35
N ILE A 44 10.07 0.47 11.05
CA ILE A 44 9.02 0.77 12.03
C ILE A 44 8.20 -0.49 12.27
N ALA A 45 7.82 -0.71 13.53
CA ALA A 45 6.98 -1.82 13.91
C ALA A 45 5.51 -1.54 13.51
N LEU A 46 4.86 -2.57 12.98
CA LEU A 46 3.44 -2.57 12.67
C LEU A 46 2.68 -3.06 13.90
N SER A 47 1.74 -2.25 14.40
CA SER A 47 1.00 -2.56 15.64
C SER A 47 -0.36 -3.23 15.42
N GLY A 48 -0.80 -3.34 14.16
CA GLY A 48 -2.11 -3.90 13.82
C GLY A 48 -2.62 -3.42 12.47
N THR A 49 -3.87 -3.78 12.17
CA THR A 49 -4.57 -3.36 10.96
C THR A 49 -5.88 -2.66 11.29
N SER A 50 -6.32 -1.77 10.41
CA SER A 50 -7.61 -1.10 10.52
C SER A 50 -8.12 -0.72 9.13
N TYR A 51 -9.44 -0.69 8.96
CA TYR A 51 -10.04 -0.16 7.73
C TYR A 51 -9.87 1.35 7.67
N SER A 52 -9.68 1.93 6.48
CA SER A 52 -9.78 3.38 6.29
C SER A 52 -11.24 3.83 6.24
N TYR A 53 -11.55 5.00 6.80
CA TYR A 53 -12.90 5.59 6.73
C TYR A 53 -12.86 7.02 6.17
N ASN A 54 -13.96 7.46 5.57
CA ASN A 54 -14.08 8.84 5.06
C ASN A 54 -13.68 9.89 6.10
N GLY A 55 -12.74 10.77 5.73
CA GLY A 55 -12.17 11.79 6.61
C GLY A 55 -10.92 11.36 7.40
N ASP A 56 -10.58 10.06 7.44
CA ASP A 56 -9.30 9.60 8.00
C ASP A 56 -8.13 10.22 7.21
N GLN A 57 -6.99 10.40 7.88
CA GLN A 57 -5.74 10.73 7.23
C GLN A 57 -4.78 9.56 7.30
N VAL A 58 -4.14 9.26 6.18
CA VAL A 58 -3.15 8.20 6.04
C VAL A 58 -1.84 8.75 5.48
N CYS A 59 -0.81 7.93 5.62
CA CYS A 59 0.46 8.04 4.93
C CYS A 59 0.68 6.80 4.05
N HIS A 60 1.63 6.88 3.12
CA HIS A 60 2.22 5.70 2.49
C HIS A 60 3.74 5.81 2.36
N ASP A 61 4.41 4.69 2.13
CA ASP A 61 5.87 4.58 1.95
C ASP A 61 6.30 3.98 0.60
N GLY A 62 5.89 4.61 -0.49
CA GLY A 62 6.28 4.19 -1.84
C GLY A 62 7.79 4.29 -2.12
N TYR A 63 8.32 3.35 -2.91
CA TYR A 63 9.75 3.30 -3.27
C TYR A 63 10.25 4.59 -3.95
N THR A 64 9.41 5.26 -4.74
CA THR A 64 9.80 6.45 -5.52
C THR A 64 9.66 7.72 -4.70
N SER A 65 8.58 7.83 -3.94
CA SER A 65 8.25 9.04 -3.20
C SER A 65 8.79 9.06 -1.78
N GLY A 66 9.18 7.91 -1.22
CA GLY A 66 9.37 7.76 0.22
C GLY A 66 8.05 7.96 0.97
N VAL A 67 8.14 8.43 2.21
CA VAL A 67 6.94 8.65 3.03
C VAL A 67 6.19 9.91 2.58
N ILE A 68 4.93 9.74 2.17
CA ILE A 68 3.97 10.82 1.94
C ILE A 68 2.85 10.69 2.97
N CYS A 69 2.60 11.76 3.73
CA CYS A 69 1.50 11.84 4.69
C CYS A 69 0.49 12.92 4.30
N GLY A 70 -0.65 12.98 4.98
CA GLY A 70 -1.69 13.98 4.73
C GLY A 70 -2.60 13.62 3.57
N ILE A 71 -2.79 12.32 3.32
CA ILE A 71 -3.77 11.85 2.34
C ILE A 71 -5.08 11.65 3.08
N GLN A 72 -6.08 12.50 2.80
CA GLN A 72 -7.40 12.40 3.39
C GLN A 72 -8.28 11.47 2.57
N VAL A 73 -8.92 10.50 3.23
CA VAL A 73 -9.87 9.57 2.59
C VAL A 73 -11.11 10.34 2.15
N ASP A 74 -11.45 10.23 0.87
CA ASP A 74 -12.64 10.84 0.28
C ASP A 74 -13.77 9.83 0.02
N ASN A 75 -13.41 8.59 -0.32
CA ASN A 75 -14.35 7.48 -0.42
C ASN A 75 -13.66 6.16 0.00
N ASP A 76 -14.16 5.58 1.09
CA ASP A 76 -13.77 4.31 1.69
C ASP A 76 -14.35 3.06 1.02
N ASP A 77 -15.18 3.22 -0.01
CA ASP A 77 -15.69 2.12 -0.84
C ASP A 77 -15.88 2.55 -2.29
N VAL A 78 -14.83 2.34 -3.11
CA VAL A 78 -14.85 2.68 -4.52
C VAL A 78 -14.39 1.51 -5.38
N TRP A 79 -15.01 1.39 -6.57
CA TRP A 79 -14.51 0.56 -7.67
C TRP A 79 -13.82 1.45 -8.70
N THR A 80 -12.66 1.01 -9.20
CA THR A 80 -11.93 1.68 -10.27
C THR A 80 -11.38 0.67 -11.26
N THR A 81 -11.35 1.06 -12.54
CA THR A 81 -10.69 0.27 -13.58
C THR A 81 -9.20 0.62 -13.58
N LEU A 82 -8.37 -0.39 -13.35
CA LEU A 82 -6.92 -0.30 -13.41
C LEU A 82 -6.42 -0.92 -14.71
N GLY A 83 -5.40 -0.32 -15.31
CA GLY A 83 -4.80 -0.81 -16.55
C GLY A 83 -3.42 -0.21 -16.78
N ALA A 84 -2.54 -0.97 -17.42
CA ALA A 84 -1.22 -0.50 -17.84
C ALA A 84 -0.81 -1.16 -19.15
N ALA A 85 0.18 -0.63 -19.86
CA ALA A 85 0.67 -1.24 -21.10
C ALA A 85 1.13 -2.71 -20.95
N ARG A 86 1.43 -3.14 -19.71
CA ARG A 86 1.93 -4.47 -19.37
C ARG A 86 0.85 -5.48 -18.94
N TYR A 87 -0.41 -5.08 -18.75
CA TYR A 87 -1.51 -5.99 -18.38
C TYR A 87 -2.88 -5.49 -18.84
N ALA A 88 -3.80 -6.41 -19.11
CA ALA A 88 -5.18 -6.08 -19.49
C ALA A 88 -5.90 -5.34 -18.35
N ALA A 89 -6.82 -4.44 -18.70
CA ALA A 89 -7.56 -3.69 -17.70
C ALA A 89 -8.47 -4.60 -16.86
N PHE A 90 -8.61 -4.28 -15.57
CA PHE A 90 -9.47 -4.99 -14.62
C PHE A 90 -10.04 -4.01 -13.60
N ASP A 91 -11.17 -4.37 -12.99
CA ASP A 91 -11.78 -3.56 -11.92
C ASP A 91 -11.29 -4.02 -10.55
N ALA A 92 -10.88 -3.06 -9.73
CA ALA A 92 -10.46 -3.26 -8.35
C ALA A 92 -11.34 -2.44 -7.41
N ARG A 93 -11.61 -2.99 -6.22
CA ARG A 93 -12.29 -2.32 -5.11
C ARG A 93 -11.27 -1.85 -4.10
N GLY A 94 -11.47 -0.67 -3.55
CA GLY A 94 -10.60 -0.12 -2.53
C GLY A 94 -11.06 1.24 -2.06
N VAL A 95 -10.09 2.07 -1.72
CA VAL A 95 -10.28 3.40 -1.14
C VAL A 95 -9.55 4.40 -2.01
N TRP A 96 -10.08 5.61 -2.10
CA TRP A 96 -9.31 6.73 -2.62
C TRP A 96 -9.34 7.94 -1.70
N GLY A 97 -8.30 8.74 -1.82
CA GLY A 97 -8.14 9.98 -1.07
C GLY A 97 -7.25 10.97 -1.80
N HIS A 98 -7.27 12.22 -1.35
CA HIS A 98 -6.47 13.30 -1.91
C HIS A 98 -5.40 13.78 -0.93
N GLN A 99 -4.30 14.28 -1.48
CA GLN A 99 -3.30 14.97 -0.68
C GLN A 99 -3.80 16.37 -0.31
N VAL A 100 -3.97 16.62 0.99
CA VAL A 100 -4.68 17.82 1.53
C VAL A 100 -4.04 19.15 1.15
N ASN A 101 -2.73 19.17 0.90
CA ASN A 101 -2.02 20.38 0.50
C ASN A 101 -1.95 20.59 -1.03
N GLY A 102 -2.63 19.76 -1.82
CA GLY A 102 -2.61 19.84 -3.28
C GLY A 102 -1.37 19.26 -3.97
N SER A 103 -0.40 18.72 -3.22
CA SER A 103 0.81 18.10 -3.77
C SER A 103 0.53 16.74 -4.40
N ILE A 104 1.54 16.17 -5.06
CA ILE A 104 1.46 14.79 -5.56
C ILE A 104 1.28 13.83 -4.39
N ALA A 105 0.20 13.04 -4.42
CA ALA A 105 -0.10 11.98 -3.46
C ALA A 105 0.66 10.69 -3.79
N VAL A 106 0.86 10.38 -5.08
CA VAL A 106 1.44 9.10 -5.51
C VAL A 106 2.15 9.24 -6.87
N ARG A 107 3.20 8.44 -7.10
CA ARG A 107 3.96 8.40 -8.34
C ARG A 107 4.11 6.97 -8.85
N ASN A 108 4.39 6.84 -10.15
CA ASN A 108 4.81 5.57 -10.74
C ASN A 108 6.01 5.01 -9.97
N GLY A 109 5.89 3.76 -9.51
CA GLY A 109 6.88 3.10 -8.69
C GLY A 109 6.56 3.10 -7.19
N ASP A 110 5.52 3.81 -6.75
CA ASP A 110 5.02 3.70 -5.36
C ASP A 110 4.06 2.50 -5.18
N SER A 111 3.54 1.92 -6.26
CA SER A 111 2.66 0.75 -6.24
C SER A 111 3.24 -0.40 -5.41
N GLY A 112 2.43 -0.94 -4.51
CA GLY A 112 2.80 -1.98 -3.54
C GLY A 112 3.35 -1.44 -2.21
N GLY A 113 3.63 -0.14 -2.10
CA GLY A 113 4.01 0.50 -0.83
C GLY A 113 2.91 0.40 0.23
N LEU A 114 3.28 0.39 1.51
CA LEU A 114 2.33 0.30 2.61
C LEU A 114 1.55 1.60 2.73
N VAL A 115 0.23 1.50 2.92
CA VAL A 115 -0.61 2.60 3.40
C VAL A 115 -0.87 2.38 4.88
N PHE A 116 -0.67 3.42 5.70
CA PHE A 116 -0.71 3.30 7.15
C PHE A 116 -1.20 4.59 7.82
N SER A 117 -1.62 4.48 9.08
CA SER A 117 -1.75 5.62 9.99
C SER A 117 -0.69 5.53 11.11
N VAL A 118 -0.18 6.68 11.54
CA VAL A 118 0.82 6.75 12.62
C VAL A 118 0.15 6.58 13.98
N ASN A 119 0.71 5.72 14.83
CA ASN A 119 0.27 5.50 16.21
C ASN A 119 1.50 5.48 17.14
N GLY A 120 1.89 6.66 17.63
CA GLY A 120 3.15 6.82 18.37
C GLY A 120 4.35 6.39 17.51
N ASP A 121 5.16 5.47 18.04
CA ASP A 121 6.35 4.92 17.36
C ASP A 121 6.03 3.69 16.47
N THR A 122 4.74 3.41 16.25
CA THR A 122 4.26 2.29 15.45
C THR A 122 3.37 2.77 14.32
N ARG A 123 3.15 1.90 13.34
CA ARG A 123 2.23 2.16 12.24
C ARG A 123 1.10 1.14 12.25
N VAL A 124 -0.11 1.61 12.00
CA VAL A 124 -1.31 0.78 11.85
C VAL A 124 -1.56 0.64 10.35
N VAL A 125 -1.50 -0.60 9.86
CA VAL A 125 -1.66 -0.93 8.45
C VAL A 125 -3.09 -0.63 8.00
N ARG A 126 -3.21 0.08 6.87
CA ARG A 126 -4.48 0.33 6.17
C ARG A 126 -4.56 -0.43 4.87
N GLY A 127 -3.47 -0.53 4.12
CA GLY A 127 -3.52 -1.15 2.79
C GLY A 127 -2.20 -1.13 2.05
N ILE A 128 -2.28 -1.30 0.73
CA ILE A 128 -1.14 -1.12 -0.18
C ILE A 128 -1.51 -0.16 -1.31
N VAL A 129 -0.58 0.72 -1.68
CA VAL A 129 -0.74 1.66 -2.79
C VAL A 129 -0.97 0.86 -4.07
N SER A 130 -2.02 1.18 -4.82
CA SER A 130 -2.26 0.58 -6.13
C SER A 130 -1.82 1.54 -7.23
N ALA A 131 -2.45 2.71 -7.31
CA ALA A 131 -2.23 3.68 -8.38
C ALA A 131 -2.61 5.11 -7.96
N ASP A 132 -2.40 6.07 -8.87
CA ASP A 132 -3.19 7.29 -8.84
C ASP A 132 -4.67 7.00 -9.11
N TYR A 133 -5.56 7.85 -8.59
CA TYR A 133 -6.99 7.71 -8.82
C TYR A 133 -7.39 8.48 -10.08
N GLN A 134 -7.82 7.74 -11.11
CA GLN A 134 -8.36 8.26 -12.38
C GLN A 134 -7.40 9.20 -13.14
N GLY A 135 -6.09 8.93 -13.12
CA GLY A 135 -5.09 9.74 -13.82
C GLY A 135 -4.68 11.02 -13.08
N ASN A 136 -5.10 11.20 -11.82
CA ASN A 136 -4.81 12.39 -11.04
C ASN A 136 -3.80 12.08 -9.93
N SER A 137 -2.55 12.52 -10.12
CA SER A 137 -1.45 12.23 -9.19
C SER A 137 -1.58 12.87 -7.80
N ASN A 138 -2.48 13.85 -7.60
CA ASN A 138 -2.83 14.37 -6.27
C ASN A 138 -3.81 13.45 -5.52
N ARG A 139 -4.36 12.43 -6.19
CA ARG A 139 -5.28 11.45 -5.61
C ARG A 139 -4.67 10.06 -5.67
N MET A 140 -4.77 9.32 -4.59
CA MET A 140 -4.25 7.98 -4.47
C MET A 140 -5.40 6.99 -4.36
N PHE A 141 -5.27 5.86 -5.05
CA PHE A 141 -6.10 4.67 -4.85
C PHE A 141 -5.27 3.58 -4.19
N TRP A 142 -5.83 2.94 -3.17
CA TRP A 142 -5.21 1.82 -2.46
C TRP A 142 -6.24 0.75 -2.12
N THR A 143 -5.76 -0.45 -1.87
CA THR A 143 -6.60 -1.60 -1.51
C THR A 143 -6.38 -1.97 -0.05
N GLU A 144 -7.48 -2.29 0.64
CA GLU A 144 -7.50 -2.43 2.10
C GLU A 144 -6.85 -3.72 2.56
N ALA A 145 -5.97 -3.63 3.57
CA ALA A 145 -5.20 -4.76 4.07
C ALA A 145 -6.09 -5.87 4.63
N ASN A 146 -7.17 -5.52 5.33
CA ASN A 146 -8.10 -6.50 5.88
C ASN A 146 -8.78 -7.33 4.78
N ASP A 147 -9.09 -6.72 3.63
CA ASP A 147 -9.71 -7.42 2.51
C ASP A 147 -8.69 -8.28 1.76
N ILE A 148 -7.46 -7.79 1.58
CA ILE A 148 -6.33 -8.56 1.07
C ILE A 148 -6.08 -9.80 1.94
N TYR A 149 -6.03 -9.62 3.26
CA TYR A 149 -5.80 -10.67 4.23
C TYR A 149 -6.89 -11.74 4.15
N LYS A 150 -8.15 -11.33 4.09
CA LYS A 150 -9.29 -12.24 3.91
C LYS A 150 -9.20 -12.99 2.58
N ALA A 151 -8.81 -12.31 1.49
CA ALA A 151 -8.72 -12.91 0.17
C ALA A 151 -7.62 -13.97 0.06
N PHE A 152 -6.49 -13.77 0.76
CA PHE A 152 -5.36 -14.71 0.75
C PHE A 152 -5.33 -15.67 1.94
N GLY A 153 -6.24 -15.52 2.91
CA GLY A 153 -6.26 -16.34 4.12
C GLY A 153 -5.05 -16.10 5.04
N VAL A 154 -4.57 -14.86 5.11
CA VAL A 154 -3.41 -14.45 5.91
C VAL A 154 -3.80 -13.38 6.95
N HIS A 155 -2.87 -13.02 7.83
CA HIS A 155 -3.02 -11.96 8.81
C HIS A 155 -1.66 -11.30 9.06
N LEU A 156 -1.66 -10.10 9.64
CA LEU A 156 -0.43 -9.47 10.11
C LEU A 156 0.23 -10.37 11.16
N ALA A 157 1.53 -10.64 11.01
CA ALA A 157 2.28 -11.45 11.97
C ALA A 157 2.25 -10.84 13.37
N SER A 158 2.23 -11.69 14.40
CA SER A 158 2.23 -11.32 15.82
C SER A 158 3.61 -11.28 16.47
#